data_AF-G0QWD6-F1
#
_entry.id   AF-G0QWD6-F1
#
_cell.length_a   1.000
_cell.length_b   1.000
_cell.length_c   1.000
_cell.angle_alpha   90.00
_cell.angle_beta   90.00
_cell.angle_gamma   90.00
#
_symmetry.space_group_name_H-M   'P 1'
#
loop_
_entity.id
_entity.type
_entity.pdbx_description
1 polymer ?
#
loop_
_entity_poly.entity_id
_entity_poly.type
_entity_poly.pdbx_seq_one_letter_code
_entity_poly.pdbx_strand_id
1 'polypeptide(L)'
;KITRTRASTRTRKKKKEETIEILTSKNIVEFTRKYYNCATAEGMKIQNEQFQKQFDFRWDLSILYNEIMNKNKVQTDSVFSIFTIAALKDTGFYAEVNENMAEKIFWGKGKGCDFLENTCQSKIQYDEYPQLVDKEQCSFDYERIGIPIFQEINKCNIVLGFYNDRLCTNPNIVSDQDVREKEQDKLSNYSTQSKCFKSTATKSSSTNQYPDVSRCHQFQCSSDASQITVIFPEIDLQVLCGKGEQNIQKDIDPSGLKAQGKLTCPQDYERFCNYAPICPNFCSQKGVCVNGQCICQDGFGGVDCSIECSGVVDNNTCLEGQCPQGKFLNPDNTCKSDCPSGSFGKAGICKPCNRNCSRCKGPSANECTQCQFMTLLQKNQCVNKCDEKQGYFPNYDSGICEYLMSNICEGNCQICQKSNQNMCIICKRGFYYNDDNKQCLSECPNGFFENQKTQNCEKLSQGCIQQNNPNTCSQCDTTNGFRMTLDKKCTLCQSPCSQCDPNNLSLCFACDDDGYYFDNENKTCKENSSGESEIKCPDGCKKCSQSGECLSSRFLLQAQADNQQTNSYQGLVIFIVNYVFFGLLL
;
A
#
# COMPACT_ATOMS: atom_id res chain seq x y z
N LYS A 1 -16.40 0.55 16.28
CA LYS A 1 -15.90 0.84 17.64
C LYS A 1 -15.20 2.19 17.58
N ILE A 2 -15.35 3.04 18.59
CA ILE A 2 -14.58 4.29 18.72
C ILE A 2 -13.57 4.04 19.84
N THR A 3 -12.29 4.16 19.51
CA THR A 3 -11.22 4.05 20.50
C THR A 3 -10.85 5.45 20.95
N ARG A 4 -10.66 5.64 22.25
CA ARG A 4 -10.24 6.92 22.85
C ARG A 4 -8.80 6.81 23.29
N THR A 5 -7.94 7.68 22.77
CA THR A 5 -6.53 7.72 23.14
C THR A 5 -6.21 9.09 23.72
N ARG A 6 -5.51 9.13 24.86
CA ARG A 6 -5.10 10.39 25.48
C ARG A 6 -3.75 10.83 24.91
N ALA A 7 -3.71 11.96 24.22
CA ALA A 7 -2.47 12.61 23.85
C ALA A 7 -2.13 13.68 24.89
N SER A 8 -0.92 13.61 25.47
CA SER A 8 -0.43 14.65 26.38
C SER A 8 0.64 15.49 25.70
N THR A 9 0.36 16.77 25.48
CA THR A 9 1.37 17.74 25.04
C THR A 9 1.86 18.55 26.23
N ARG A 10 3.18 18.56 26.44
CA ARG A 10 3.87 19.30 27.50
C ARG A 10 4.39 20.62 26.91
N THR A 11 3.76 21.74 27.24
CA THR A 11 4.34 23.08 27.01
C THR A 11 4.80 23.69 28.32
N ARG A 12 5.79 24.61 28.27
CA ARG A 12 6.46 25.22 29.45
C ARG A 12 5.52 25.89 30.46
N LYS A 13 4.20 26.01 30.20
CA LYS A 13 3.23 26.62 31.12
C LYS A 13 1.91 25.87 31.37
N LYS A 14 1.64 24.68 30.80
CA LYS A 14 0.50 23.81 31.20
C LYS A 14 0.55 22.45 30.48
N LYS A 15 0.14 21.37 31.16
CA LYS A 15 -0.18 20.07 30.53
C LYS A 15 -1.60 20.17 29.98
N LYS A 16 -1.77 20.17 28.66
CA LYS A 16 -3.09 20.07 28.02
C LYS A 16 -3.25 18.62 27.58
N GLU A 17 -4.22 17.93 28.15
CA GLU A 17 -4.58 16.56 27.72
C GLU A 17 -5.68 16.70 26.66
N GLU A 18 -5.38 16.32 25.43
CA GLU A 18 -6.32 16.32 24.31
C GLU A 18 -6.73 14.87 24.07
N THR A 19 -8.04 14.59 24.11
CA THR A 19 -8.55 13.24 23.86
C THR A 19 -8.79 13.09 22.37
N ILE A 20 -8.05 12.19 21.74
CA ILE A 20 -8.20 11.87 20.32
C ILE A 20 -9.19 10.70 20.22
N GLU A 21 -10.22 10.87 19.40
CA GLU A 21 -11.15 9.80 19.06
C GLU A 21 -10.81 9.24 17.68
N ILE A 22 -10.73 7.91 17.59
CA ILE A 22 -10.40 7.19 16.36
C ILE A 22 -11.51 6.21 16.05
N LEU A 23 -12.06 6.29 14.85
CA LEU A 23 -13.00 5.31 14.32
C LEU A 23 -12.23 4.11 13.76
N THR A 24 -12.45 2.95 14.38
CA THR A 24 -11.66 1.71 14.14
C THR A 24 -12.50 0.58 13.52
N SER A 25 -13.55 0.93 12.77
CA SER A 25 -14.36 -0.07 12.04
C SER A 25 -13.60 -0.63 10.84
N LYS A 26 -13.97 -1.84 10.39
CA LYS A 26 -13.16 -2.65 9.48
C LYS A 26 -12.82 -1.92 8.17
N ASN A 27 -13.83 -1.45 7.43
CA ASN A 27 -13.59 -0.80 6.14
C ASN A 27 -12.85 0.52 6.33
N ILE A 28 -13.14 1.27 7.40
CA ILE A 28 -12.40 2.51 7.73
C ILE A 28 -10.92 2.24 7.97
N VAL A 29 -10.56 1.23 8.76
CA VAL A 29 -9.14 0.92 9.03
C VAL A 29 -8.42 0.51 7.75
N GLU A 30 -9.00 -0.42 6.99
CA GLU A 30 -8.42 -0.89 5.72
C GLU A 30 -8.27 0.27 4.73
N PHE A 31 -9.28 1.13 4.64
CA PHE A 31 -9.29 2.29 3.75
C PHE A 31 -8.25 3.33 4.15
N THR A 32 -8.20 3.74 5.43
CA THR A 32 -7.22 4.72 5.92
C THR A 32 -5.80 4.27 5.64
N ARG A 33 -5.49 2.99 5.90
CA ARG A 33 -4.15 2.44 5.62
C ARG A 33 -3.78 2.58 4.15
N LYS A 34 -4.71 2.23 3.26
CA LYS A 34 -4.50 2.29 1.81
C LYS A 34 -4.41 3.72 1.29
N TYR A 35 -5.35 4.58 1.68
CA TYR A 35 -5.45 5.96 1.18
C TYR A 35 -4.25 6.82 1.58
N TYR A 36 -3.82 6.76 2.84
CA TYR A 36 -2.66 7.51 3.32
C TYR A 36 -1.34 6.80 3.05
N ASN A 37 -1.33 5.55 2.56
CA ASN A 37 -0.14 4.70 2.51
C ASN A 37 0.53 4.54 3.91
N CYS A 38 -0.28 4.21 4.92
CA CYS A 38 0.14 4.04 6.31
C CYS A 38 -0.32 2.69 6.85
N ALA A 39 0.50 1.64 6.74
CA ALA A 39 0.14 0.28 7.14
C ALA A 39 -0.20 0.13 8.64
N THR A 40 0.38 0.98 9.49
CA THR A 40 0.19 0.96 10.95
C THR A 40 -1.02 1.77 11.42
N ALA A 41 -1.75 2.45 10.53
CA ALA A 41 -2.91 3.25 10.93
C ALA A 41 -3.93 2.39 11.69
N GLU A 42 -4.34 2.86 12.87
CA GLU A 42 -5.32 2.17 13.72
C GLU A 42 -6.77 2.41 13.29
N GLY A 43 -7.00 3.46 12.49
CA GLY A 43 -8.32 3.92 12.06
C GLY A 43 -8.25 5.38 11.63
N MET A 44 -9.41 6.04 11.54
CA MET A 44 -9.51 7.43 11.10
C MET A 44 -9.85 8.35 12.27
N LYS A 45 -9.13 9.47 12.42
CA LYS A 45 -9.45 10.46 13.47
C LYS A 45 -10.79 11.11 13.18
N ILE A 46 -11.59 11.29 14.22
CA ILE A 46 -12.86 12.01 14.18
C ILE A 46 -12.80 13.20 15.13
N GLN A 47 -13.41 14.31 14.73
CA GLN A 47 -13.58 15.45 15.59
C GLN A 47 -14.56 15.09 16.70
N ASN A 48 -14.21 15.41 17.95
CA ASN A 48 -15.09 15.27 19.11
C ASN A 48 -15.35 16.65 19.73
N GLU A 49 -16.31 17.37 19.16
CA GLU A 49 -16.80 18.62 19.72
C GLU A 49 -18.12 18.38 20.45
N GLN A 50 -18.17 18.71 21.74
CA GLN A 50 -19.43 18.75 22.48
C GLN A 50 -20.18 20.03 22.09
N PHE A 51 -21.11 19.93 21.14
CA PHE A 51 -22.07 20.99 20.87
C PHE A 51 -23.42 20.64 21.51
N GLN A 52 -23.86 21.46 22.48
CA GLN A 52 -25.20 21.38 23.08
C GLN A 52 -25.64 19.96 23.55
N LYS A 53 -24.73 19.17 24.16
CA LYS A 53 -24.96 17.79 24.65
C LYS A 53 -25.27 16.74 23.57
N GLN A 54 -24.99 17.03 22.30
CA GLN A 54 -25.08 16.06 21.21
C GLN A 54 -23.68 15.75 20.67
N PHE A 55 -23.36 14.48 20.44
CA PHE A 55 -22.08 14.08 19.85
C PHE A 55 -22.11 14.39 18.35
N ASP A 56 -21.22 15.27 17.91
CA ASP A 56 -21.03 15.62 16.51
C ASP A 56 -19.85 14.80 15.96
N PHE A 57 -20.14 13.75 15.20
CA PHE A 57 -19.13 12.84 14.65
C PHE A 57 -18.76 13.27 13.23
N ARG A 58 -17.70 14.08 13.13
CA ARG A 58 -17.12 14.54 11.86
C ARG A 58 -15.74 13.95 11.63
N TRP A 59 -15.27 13.97 10.39
CA TRP A 59 -13.86 13.69 10.14
C TRP A 59 -13.00 14.81 10.73
N ASP A 60 -11.83 14.46 11.22
CA ASP A 60 -10.87 15.47 11.67
C ASP A 60 -10.42 16.33 10.47
N LEU A 61 -10.73 17.63 10.55
CA LEU A 61 -10.50 18.62 9.49
C LEU A 61 -9.00 18.82 9.15
N SER A 62 -8.09 18.38 10.02
CA SER A 62 -6.64 18.41 9.79
C SER A 62 -6.13 17.23 8.95
N ILE A 63 -6.90 16.17 8.80
CA ILE A 63 -6.48 15.02 7.98
C ILE A 63 -7.37 14.84 6.75
N LEU A 64 -8.58 15.38 6.79
CA LEU A 64 -9.55 15.30 5.71
C LEU A 64 -10.41 16.56 5.72
N TYR A 65 -10.08 17.56 4.89
CA TYR A 65 -10.74 18.86 4.94
C TYR A 65 -12.08 18.86 4.21
N ASN A 66 -12.07 18.80 2.87
CA ASN A 66 -13.22 19.04 1.99
C ASN A 66 -14.17 17.84 1.84
N GLU A 67 -14.47 17.14 2.92
CA GLU A 67 -15.36 15.96 2.91
C GLU A 67 -16.80 16.32 3.28
N ILE A 68 -17.80 15.60 2.76
CA ILE A 68 -19.22 15.91 3.00
C ILE A 68 -19.62 15.93 4.48
N MET A 69 -19.04 15.07 5.31
CA MET A 69 -19.31 15.04 6.75
C MET A 69 -18.76 16.27 7.46
N ASN A 70 -17.93 17.07 6.77
CA ASN A 70 -17.37 18.32 7.26
C ASN A 70 -18.06 19.57 6.68
N LYS A 71 -19.07 19.41 5.81
CA LYS A 71 -19.69 20.47 5.00
C LYS A 71 -20.03 21.76 5.77
N ASN A 72 -20.48 21.66 7.02
CA ASN A 72 -20.88 22.84 7.82
C ASN A 72 -19.70 23.68 8.36
N LYS A 73 -18.45 23.29 8.09
CA LYS A 73 -17.24 23.96 8.59
C LYS A 73 -16.22 24.27 7.50
N VAL A 74 -16.50 23.89 6.26
CA VAL A 74 -15.60 24.11 5.13
C VAL A 74 -16.19 25.15 4.20
N GLN A 75 -15.32 25.97 3.62
CA GLN A 75 -15.71 26.99 2.65
C GLN A 75 -15.57 26.52 1.20
N THR A 76 -15.07 25.30 0.97
CA THR A 76 -14.82 24.71 -0.36
C THR A 76 -15.93 23.70 -0.73
N ASP A 77 -15.94 23.25 -1.98
CA ASP A 77 -16.86 22.21 -2.45
C ASP A 77 -16.65 20.92 -1.65
N SER A 78 -17.75 20.36 -1.15
CA SER A 78 -17.75 19.19 -0.30
C SER A 78 -17.78 17.91 -1.13
N VAL A 79 -16.83 17.01 -0.89
CA VAL A 79 -16.66 15.76 -1.63
C VAL A 79 -17.37 14.62 -0.91
N PHE A 80 -18.27 13.92 -1.59
CA PHE A 80 -18.83 12.65 -1.11
C PHE A 80 -17.80 11.54 -1.28
N SER A 81 -16.89 11.44 -0.31
CA SER A 81 -15.70 10.61 -0.47
C SER A 81 -15.96 9.14 -0.13
N ILE A 82 -15.02 8.32 -0.55
CA ILE A 82 -14.94 6.91 -0.20
C ILE A 82 -14.77 6.66 1.32
N PHE A 83 -14.32 7.65 2.12
CA PHE A 83 -14.33 7.54 3.60
C PHE A 83 -15.75 7.45 4.14
N THR A 84 -16.66 8.29 3.66
CA THR A 84 -18.07 8.25 4.04
C THR A 84 -18.72 6.97 3.55
N ILE A 85 -18.42 6.53 2.33
CA ILE A 85 -18.87 5.21 1.84
C ILE A 85 -18.39 4.06 2.74
N ALA A 86 -17.13 4.07 3.16
CA ALA A 86 -16.58 3.05 4.06
C ALA A 86 -17.28 3.06 5.43
N ALA A 87 -17.57 4.26 5.97
CA ALA A 87 -18.34 4.40 7.19
C ALA A 87 -19.76 3.84 7.04
N LEU A 88 -20.46 4.18 5.95
CA LEU A 88 -21.81 3.68 5.65
C LEU A 88 -21.83 2.15 5.53
N LYS A 89 -20.84 1.56 4.84
CA LYS A 89 -20.69 0.10 4.75
C LYS A 89 -20.53 -0.55 6.13
N ASP A 90 -19.74 0.06 7.01
CA ASP A 90 -19.50 -0.44 8.36
C ASP A 90 -20.72 -0.31 9.29
N THR A 91 -21.70 0.56 8.97
CA THR A 91 -22.92 0.68 9.80
C THR A 91 -23.83 -0.53 9.72
N GLY A 92 -23.87 -1.22 8.57
CA GLY A 92 -24.83 -2.28 8.29
C GLY A 92 -26.29 -1.82 8.13
N PHE A 93 -26.57 -0.50 8.12
CA PHE A 93 -27.94 0.02 7.95
C PHE A 93 -28.46 -0.05 6.50
N TYR A 94 -27.55 -0.08 5.54
CA TYR A 94 -27.89 -0.07 4.12
C TYR A 94 -27.71 -1.48 3.54
N ALA A 95 -28.69 -1.93 2.74
CA ALA A 95 -28.61 -3.21 2.05
C ALA A 95 -27.42 -3.26 1.07
N GLU A 96 -27.13 -2.13 0.42
CA GLU A 96 -25.99 -1.95 -0.45
C GLU A 96 -25.47 -0.49 -0.37
N VAL A 97 -24.16 -0.33 -0.50
CA VAL A 97 -23.50 0.97 -0.59
C VAL A 97 -22.59 0.95 -1.82
N ASN A 98 -22.95 1.72 -2.84
CA ASN A 98 -22.28 1.74 -4.13
C ASN A 98 -21.05 2.67 -4.11
N GLU A 99 -19.83 2.12 -4.21
CA GLU A 99 -18.61 2.96 -4.24
C GLU A 99 -18.49 3.81 -5.51
N ASN A 100 -19.23 3.51 -6.58
CA ASN A 100 -19.20 4.32 -7.80
C ASN A 100 -19.83 5.71 -7.61
N MET A 101 -20.52 5.93 -6.48
CA MET A 101 -20.99 7.25 -6.06
C MET A 101 -19.87 8.09 -5.43
N ALA A 102 -18.76 7.47 -5.03
CA ALA A 102 -17.67 8.18 -4.39
C ALA A 102 -16.99 9.12 -5.37
N GLU A 103 -16.89 10.37 -4.97
CA GLU A 103 -16.09 11.37 -5.64
C GLU A 103 -14.61 11.23 -5.24
N LYS A 104 -13.71 11.73 -6.10
CA LYS A 104 -12.28 11.66 -5.85
C LYS A 104 -11.88 12.73 -4.84
N ILE A 105 -11.18 12.31 -3.79
CA ILE A 105 -10.58 13.18 -2.77
C ILE A 105 -9.05 13.03 -2.81
N PHE A 106 -8.34 14.14 -2.59
CA PHE A 106 -6.88 14.21 -2.71
C PHE A 106 -6.18 14.64 -1.43
N TRP A 107 -6.90 15.23 -0.48
CA TRP A 107 -6.33 15.76 0.77
C TRP A 107 -5.61 14.65 1.54
N GLY A 108 -4.29 14.78 1.73
CA GLY A 108 -3.47 13.81 2.44
C GLY A 108 -3.21 12.48 1.72
N LYS A 109 -3.66 12.31 0.47
CA LYS A 109 -3.53 11.04 -0.26
C LYS A 109 -2.07 10.63 -0.41
N GLY A 110 -1.74 9.41 0.02
CA GLY A 110 -0.40 8.81 -0.10
C GLY A 110 0.71 9.46 0.72
N LYS A 111 0.39 10.37 1.66
CA LYS A 111 1.39 11.16 2.41
C LYS A 111 2.06 10.44 3.59
N GLY A 112 1.68 9.19 3.86
CA GLY A 112 2.23 8.34 4.90
C GLY A 112 1.64 8.59 6.30
N CYS A 113 2.13 7.83 7.26
CA CYS A 113 1.69 7.91 8.66
C CYS A 113 1.97 9.28 9.30
N ASP A 114 3.06 9.92 8.89
CA ASP A 114 3.44 11.23 9.42
C ASP A 114 2.38 12.31 9.14
N PHE A 115 1.77 12.32 7.96
CA PHE A 115 0.66 13.24 7.67
C PHE A 115 -0.55 12.94 8.56
N LEU A 116 -0.94 11.67 8.68
CA LEU A 116 -2.09 11.24 9.48
C LEU A 116 -1.93 11.61 10.96
N GLU A 117 -0.70 11.55 11.47
CA GLU A 117 -0.38 11.82 12.87
C GLU A 117 -0.15 13.30 13.15
N ASN A 118 0.67 13.96 12.34
CA ASN A 118 1.25 15.27 12.61
C ASN A 118 0.70 16.39 11.73
N THR A 119 0.20 16.11 10.52
CA THR A 119 -0.40 17.11 9.60
C THR A 119 0.52 18.33 9.40
N CYS A 120 0.04 19.56 9.63
CA CYS A 120 0.82 20.79 9.56
C CYS A 120 1.84 20.98 10.70
N GLN A 121 1.81 20.15 11.74
CA GLN A 121 2.80 20.13 12.82
C GLN A 121 4.02 19.26 12.45
N SER A 122 3.95 18.56 11.33
CA SER A 122 5.08 17.81 10.79
C SER A 122 6.26 18.74 10.45
N LYS A 123 7.45 18.14 10.39
CA LYS A 123 8.63 18.77 9.78
C LYS A 123 8.55 18.78 8.25
N ILE A 124 7.72 17.92 7.67
CA ILE A 124 7.47 17.83 6.24
C ILE A 124 6.49 18.94 5.86
N GLN A 125 6.87 19.73 4.86
CA GLN A 125 5.99 20.73 4.28
C GLN A 125 5.01 20.05 3.33
N TYR A 126 3.72 20.15 3.64
CA TYR A 126 2.63 19.62 2.82
C TYR A 126 1.95 20.74 2.02
N ASP A 127 1.55 20.45 0.78
CA ASP A 127 0.89 21.42 -0.11
C ASP A 127 -0.50 21.82 0.42
N GLU A 128 -1.13 20.94 1.20
CA GLU A 128 -2.35 21.17 1.96
C GLU A 128 -2.22 22.34 2.96
N TYR A 129 -1.00 22.60 3.45
CA TYR A 129 -0.71 23.50 4.57
C TYR A 129 0.39 24.52 4.26
N PRO A 130 0.15 25.51 3.39
CA PRO A 130 1.18 26.47 2.99
C PRO A 130 1.70 27.34 4.14
N GLN A 131 3.02 27.61 4.13
CA GLN A 131 3.72 28.38 5.19
C GLN A 131 3.80 29.89 4.94
N LEU A 132 3.64 30.36 3.69
CA LEU A 132 3.80 31.78 3.35
C LEU A 132 2.53 32.57 3.68
N VAL A 133 2.51 33.19 4.84
CA VAL A 133 1.28 33.70 5.49
C VAL A 133 0.65 34.94 4.83
N ASP A 134 1.34 35.65 3.92
CA ASP A 134 0.86 36.96 3.41
C ASP A 134 0.84 37.11 1.88
N LYS A 135 0.79 36.01 1.12
CA LYS A 135 0.72 36.07 -0.35
C LYS A 135 -0.49 35.33 -0.90
N GLU A 136 -1.16 36.02 -1.83
CA GLU A 136 -2.24 35.47 -2.62
C GLU A 136 -1.77 34.26 -3.44
N GLN A 137 -2.49 33.15 -3.31
CA GLN A 137 -2.20 31.90 -3.99
C GLN A 137 -3.48 31.10 -4.25
N CYS A 138 -3.36 30.06 -5.07
CA CYS A 138 -4.43 29.12 -5.27
C CYS A 138 -4.62 28.22 -4.05
N SER A 139 -5.87 27.86 -3.76
CA SER A 139 -6.17 26.78 -2.85
C SER A 139 -5.65 25.43 -3.34
N PHE A 140 -5.56 24.46 -2.42
CA PHE A 140 -5.08 23.11 -2.70
C PHE A 140 -5.82 22.43 -3.86
N ASP A 141 -7.14 22.63 -3.95
CA ASP A 141 -8.05 22.12 -4.98
C ASP A 141 -8.08 22.98 -6.27
N TYR A 142 -7.36 24.12 -6.27
CA TYR A 142 -7.35 25.13 -7.33
C TYR A 142 -8.71 25.81 -7.56
N GLU A 143 -9.64 25.78 -6.62
CA GLU A 143 -10.99 26.33 -6.82
C GLU A 143 -11.09 27.82 -6.48
N ARG A 144 -10.18 28.34 -5.65
CA ARG A 144 -10.21 29.74 -5.23
C ARG A 144 -8.84 30.40 -5.23
N ILE A 145 -8.89 31.71 -5.29
CA ILE A 145 -7.78 32.59 -4.98
C ILE A 145 -7.92 33.03 -3.52
N GLY A 146 -6.87 32.84 -2.72
CA GLY A 146 -6.93 33.17 -1.30
C GLY A 146 -5.55 33.41 -0.67
N ILE A 147 -5.54 33.57 0.64
CA ILE A 147 -4.31 33.66 1.45
C ILE A 147 -4.34 32.57 2.52
N PRO A 148 -3.19 32.09 3.03
CA PRO A 148 -3.19 31.14 4.13
C PRO A 148 -3.72 31.78 5.40
N ILE A 149 -4.82 31.24 5.93
CA ILE A 149 -5.44 31.71 7.17
C ILE A 149 -5.32 30.60 8.21
N PHE A 150 -4.83 30.96 9.40
CA PHE A 150 -4.79 30.05 10.54
C PHE A 150 -6.21 29.68 10.97
N GLN A 151 -6.51 28.39 10.97
CA GLN A 151 -7.78 27.87 11.42
C GLN A 151 -7.64 27.33 12.84
N GLU A 152 -8.35 27.93 13.80
CA GLU A 152 -8.33 27.49 15.20
C GLU A 152 -8.80 26.04 15.39
N ILE A 153 -9.68 25.56 14.51
CA ILE A 153 -10.32 24.24 14.62
C ILE A 153 -9.32 23.11 14.32
N ASN A 154 -8.44 23.28 13.32
CA ASN A 154 -7.45 22.27 12.94
C ASN A 154 -6.00 22.69 13.28
N LYS A 155 -5.80 23.90 13.84
CA LYS A 155 -4.50 24.51 14.18
C LYS A 155 -3.52 24.57 13.00
N CYS A 156 -4.04 24.66 11.78
CA CYS A 156 -3.27 24.69 10.55
C CYS A 156 -3.62 25.92 9.70
N ASN A 157 -2.66 26.38 8.89
CA ASN A 157 -2.91 27.38 7.86
C ASN A 157 -3.44 26.70 6.60
N ILE A 158 -4.57 27.16 6.09
CA ILE A 158 -5.11 26.71 4.80
C ILE A 158 -5.50 27.93 3.96
N VAL A 159 -5.44 27.80 2.64
CA VAL A 159 -5.76 28.92 1.73
C VAL A 159 -7.26 29.16 1.71
N LEU A 160 -7.69 30.35 2.15
CA LEU A 160 -9.09 30.78 2.15
C LEU A 160 -9.23 32.17 1.51
N GLY A 161 -10.44 32.46 1.00
CA GLY A 161 -10.76 33.76 0.41
C GLY A 161 -10.96 34.83 1.49
N PHE A 162 -10.59 36.08 1.18
CA PHE A 162 -10.79 37.23 2.06
C PHE A 162 -12.01 38.03 1.57
N TYR A 163 -13.14 37.96 2.29
CA TYR A 163 -14.45 38.50 1.90
C TYR A 163 -14.96 37.98 0.52
N ASN A 164 -16.20 37.45 0.47
CA ASN A 164 -16.84 36.87 -0.73
C ASN A 164 -16.22 35.59 -1.34
N ASP A 165 -15.37 34.84 -0.64
CA ASP A 165 -14.84 33.50 -1.02
C ASP A 165 -14.00 33.37 -2.31
N ARG A 166 -14.00 34.36 -3.24
CA ARG A 166 -13.17 34.42 -4.48
C ARG A 166 -13.03 33.09 -5.22
N LEU A 167 -14.13 32.34 -5.28
CA LEU A 167 -14.25 31.11 -6.03
C LEU A 167 -14.16 31.39 -7.52
N CYS A 168 -13.21 30.75 -8.21
CA CYS A 168 -13.08 30.85 -9.66
C CYS A 168 -14.32 30.32 -10.38
N THR A 169 -15.04 29.38 -9.76
CA THR A 169 -16.26 28.77 -10.26
C THR A 169 -17.50 29.67 -10.20
N ASN A 170 -17.43 30.81 -9.50
CA ASN A 170 -18.57 31.69 -9.28
C ASN A 170 -18.56 32.89 -10.26
N PRO A 171 -19.36 32.89 -11.34
CA PRO A 171 -19.40 34.01 -12.29
C PRO A 171 -19.95 35.31 -11.69
N ASN A 172 -20.68 35.24 -10.58
CA ASN A 172 -21.31 36.40 -9.93
C ASN A 172 -20.40 37.08 -8.92
N ILE A 173 -19.16 36.61 -8.76
CA ILE A 173 -18.23 37.14 -7.77
C ILE A 173 -17.81 38.59 -8.06
N VAL A 174 -17.76 38.98 -9.33
CA VAL A 174 -17.36 40.32 -9.75
C VAL A 174 -18.61 41.16 -10.05
N SER A 175 -19.28 41.62 -9.00
CA SER A 175 -20.52 42.42 -9.09
C SER A 175 -20.27 43.93 -9.24
N ASP A 176 -19.11 44.43 -8.82
CA ASP A 176 -18.68 45.82 -8.95
C ASP A 176 -18.06 46.09 -10.33
N GLN A 177 -18.40 47.22 -10.95
CA GLN A 177 -17.97 47.55 -12.31
C GLN A 177 -16.46 47.86 -12.40
N ASP A 178 -15.91 48.57 -11.43
CA ASP A 178 -14.49 48.92 -11.41
C ASP A 178 -13.63 47.67 -11.19
N VAL A 179 -14.14 46.71 -10.42
CA VAL A 179 -13.49 45.40 -10.24
C VAL A 179 -13.56 44.58 -11.52
N ARG A 180 -14.70 44.59 -12.24
CA ARG A 180 -14.82 43.90 -13.54
C ARG A 180 -13.81 44.39 -14.55
N GLU A 181 -13.63 45.71 -14.68
CA GLU A 181 -12.68 46.30 -15.61
C GLU A 181 -11.24 45.88 -15.29
N LYS A 182 -10.87 45.84 -14.00
CA LYS A 182 -9.55 45.35 -13.56
C LYS A 182 -9.34 43.87 -13.83
N GLU A 183 -10.34 43.03 -13.57
CA GLU A 183 -10.23 41.59 -13.81
C GLU A 183 -10.18 41.26 -15.31
N GLN A 184 -10.90 42.01 -16.15
CA GLN A 184 -10.78 41.95 -17.62
C GLN A 184 -9.38 42.36 -18.09
N ASP A 185 -8.80 43.41 -17.51
CA ASP A 185 -7.44 43.86 -17.85
C ASP A 185 -6.39 42.80 -17.47
N LYS A 186 -6.60 42.11 -16.35
CA LYS A 186 -5.83 40.94 -15.90
C LYS A 186 -6.12 39.64 -16.67
N LEU A 187 -7.01 39.68 -17.67
CA LEU A 187 -7.49 38.50 -18.40
C LEU A 187 -8.03 37.39 -17.48
N SER A 188 -8.58 37.75 -16.31
CA SER A 188 -9.16 36.79 -15.36
C SER A 188 -10.60 36.47 -15.74
N ASN A 189 -10.93 35.19 -15.75
CA ASN A 189 -12.25 34.67 -16.07
C ASN A 189 -12.83 33.86 -14.91
N TYR A 190 -13.94 34.33 -14.33
CA TYR A 190 -14.72 33.61 -13.33
C TYR A 190 -15.94 32.98 -14.01
N SER A 191 -16.00 31.66 -14.00
CA SER A 191 -17.05 30.87 -14.64
C SER A 191 -17.10 29.50 -14.00
N THR A 192 -18.18 28.74 -14.21
CA THR A 192 -18.29 27.36 -13.71
C THR A 192 -17.23 26.41 -14.30
N GLN A 193 -16.47 26.85 -15.31
CA GLN A 193 -15.38 26.10 -15.96
C GLN A 193 -14.01 26.74 -15.70
N SER A 194 -13.90 27.58 -14.68
CA SER A 194 -12.66 28.26 -14.33
C SER A 194 -12.02 27.67 -13.07
N LYS A 195 -10.68 27.64 -13.07
CA LYS A 195 -9.86 27.30 -11.89
C LYS A 195 -8.80 28.35 -11.66
N CYS A 196 -8.23 28.36 -10.45
CA CYS A 196 -7.13 29.22 -10.08
C CYS A 196 -5.83 28.71 -10.70
N PHE A 197 -5.08 29.63 -11.29
CA PHE A 197 -3.73 29.40 -11.79
C PHE A 197 -2.77 30.43 -11.22
N LYS A 198 -1.51 30.01 -11.02
CA LYS A 198 -0.41 30.94 -10.82
C LYS A 198 -0.10 31.63 -12.15
N SER A 199 -0.55 32.86 -12.29
CA SER A 199 -0.58 33.59 -13.54
C SER A 199 -0.38 35.09 -13.31
N THR A 200 0.39 35.72 -14.18
CA THR A 200 0.56 37.18 -14.24
C THR A 200 -0.03 37.74 -15.53
N ALA A 201 -1.06 37.09 -16.07
CA ALA A 201 -1.75 37.51 -17.28
C ALA A 201 -2.20 38.96 -17.21
N THR A 202 -1.96 39.70 -18.29
CA THR A 202 -2.47 41.06 -18.47
C THR A 202 -2.59 41.35 -19.96
N LYS A 203 -3.59 42.13 -20.37
CA LYS A 203 -3.70 42.65 -21.75
C LYS A 203 -2.43 43.43 -22.11
N SER A 204 -1.97 43.29 -23.35
CA SER A 204 -0.80 44.06 -23.85
C SER A 204 -1.05 45.57 -23.83
N SER A 205 -2.30 46.00 -23.94
CA SER A 205 -2.73 47.39 -23.87
C SER A 205 -2.79 47.95 -22.44
N SER A 206 -2.64 47.12 -21.42
CA SER A 206 -2.72 47.58 -20.03
C SER A 206 -1.52 48.45 -19.67
N THR A 207 -1.81 49.59 -19.03
CA THR A 207 -0.81 50.46 -18.41
C THR A 207 -0.66 50.20 -16.91
N ASN A 208 -1.51 49.34 -16.33
CA ASN A 208 -1.52 49.05 -14.90
C ASN A 208 -0.54 47.93 -14.56
N GLN A 209 0.08 48.03 -13.39
CA GLN A 209 0.88 46.94 -12.83
C GLN A 209 0.08 46.24 -11.74
N TYR A 210 -0.09 44.92 -11.90
CA TYR A 210 -0.78 44.09 -10.93
C TYR A 210 0.22 43.21 -10.19
N PRO A 211 0.40 43.39 -8.86
CA PRO A 211 1.36 42.62 -8.08
C PRO A 211 0.89 41.18 -7.80
N ASP A 212 -0.40 40.91 -7.91
CA ASP A 212 -0.96 39.58 -7.65
C ASP A 212 -0.52 38.57 -8.72
N VAL A 213 -0.26 37.35 -8.25
CA VAL A 213 0.35 36.24 -9.02
C VAL A 213 -0.62 35.10 -9.26
N SER A 214 -1.91 35.30 -8.97
CA SER A 214 -2.97 34.31 -9.11
C SER A 214 -4.13 34.90 -9.91
N ARG A 215 -4.67 34.11 -10.83
CA ARG A 215 -5.78 34.50 -11.72
C ARG A 215 -6.69 33.29 -11.94
N CYS A 216 -7.98 33.53 -12.14
CA CYS A 216 -8.91 32.48 -12.56
C CYS A 216 -8.90 32.40 -14.09
N HIS A 217 -8.74 31.21 -14.65
CA HIS A 217 -8.79 31.01 -16.11
C HIS A 217 -9.67 29.83 -16.45
N GLN A 218 -10.31 29.88 -17.63
CA GLN A 218 -11.01 28.73 -18.18
C GLN A 218 -10.00 27.64 -18.53
N PHE A 219 -10.44 26.39 -18.41
CA PHE A 219 -9.58 25.26 -18.71
C PHE A 219 -10.34 24.10 -19.31
N GLN A 220 -9.58 23.24 -19.99
CA GLN A 220 -10.04 21.94 -20.45
C GLN A 220 -8.97 20.91 -20.13
N CYS A 221 -9.36 19.77 -19.57
CA CYS A 221 -8.47 18.64 -19.36
C CYS A 221 -8.68 17.57 -20.43
N SER A 222 -7.62 16.87 -20.80
CA SER A 222 -7.74 15.60 -21.51
C SER A 222 -8.41 14.55 -20.60
N SER A 223 -9.05 13.55 -21.19
CA SER A 223 -9.79 12.51 -20.44
C SER A 223 -8.92 11.68 -19.50
N ASP A 224 -7.61 11.62 -19.78
CA ASP A 224 -6.59 10.91 -19.00
C ASP A 224 -5.79 11.84 -18.08
N ALA A 225 -6.19 13.11 -17.94
CA ALA A 225 -5.51 14.15 -17.16
C ALA A 225 -4.02 14.37 -17.54
N SER A 226 -3.58 13.93 -18.72
CA SER A 226 -2.20 14.13 -19.18
C SER A 226 -1.93 15.54 -19.73
N GLN A 227 -2.98 16.29 -20.04
CA GLN A 227 -2.89 17.64 -20.62
C GLN A 227 -3.96 18.57 -20.02
N ILE A 228 -3.55 19.81 -19.75
CA ILE A 228 -4.42 20.92 -19.36
C ILE A 228 -4.28 22.02 -20.41
N THR A 229 -5.38 22.40 -21.04
CA THR A 229 -5.46 23.56 -21.93
C THR A 229 -6.04 24.71 -21.12
N VAL A 230 -5.29 25.80 -20.97
CA VAL A 230 -5.76 27.04 -20.34
C VAL A 230 -6.21 27.99 -21.43
N ILE A 231 -7.43 28.49 -21.31
CA ILE A 231 -8.15 29.18 -22.37
C ILE A 231 -8.33 30.65 -21.97
N PHE A 232 -8.00 31.55 -22.90
CA PHE A 232 -8.16 33.00 -22.77
C PHE A 232 -9.15 33.51 -23.83
N PRO A 233 -10.47 33.41 -23.59
CA PRO A 233 -11.47 33.67 -24.63
C PRO A 233 -11.44 35.10 -25.18
N GLU A 234 -11.14 36.10 -24.33
CA GLU A 234 -11.15 37.52 -24.70
C GLU A 234 -10.12 37.88 -25.78
N ILE A 235 -9.05 37.10 -25.90
CA ILE A 235 -7.95 37.34 -26.84
C ILE A 235 -7.75 36.20 -27.83
N ASP A 236 -8.61 35.19 -27.79
CA ASP A 236 -8.54 34.00 -28.65
C ASP A 236 -7.14 33.34 -28.61
N LEU A 237 -6.67 33.05 -27.39
CA LEU A 237 -5.41 32.35 -27.13
C LEU A 237 -5.61 31.19 -26.16
N GLN A 238 -4.69 30.23 -26.23
CA GLN A 238 -4.64 29.10 -25.33
C GLN A 238 -3.20 28.72 -25.01
N VAL A 239 -2.98 28.27 -23.77
CA VAL A 239 -1.69 27.73 -23.32
C VAL A 239 -1.89 26.26 -22.97
N LEU A 240 -1.11 25.39 -23.60
CA LEU A 240 -1.15 23.96 -23.33
C LEU A 240 -0.09 23.59 -22.30
N CYS A 241 -0.49 22.83 -21.29
CA CYS A 241 0.33 22.28 -20.25
C CYS A 241 0.27 20.75 -20.35
N GLY A 242 1.31 20.13 -20.93
CA GLY A 242 1.42 18.68 -21.11
C GLY A 242 2.15 17.99 -19.98
N LYS A 243 2.12 16.65 -19.96
CA LYS A 243 2.87 15.83 -19.00
C LYS A 243 4.38 16.09 -19.16
N GLY A 244 5.07 16.33 -18.05
CA GLY A 244 6.48 16.75 -18.03
C GLY A 244 6.66 18.27 -17.96
N GLU A 245 5.58 19.05 -18.11
CA GLU A 245 5.61 20.52 -18.01
C GLU A 245 5.11 21.04 -16.64
N GLN A 246 4.94 20.16 -15.65
CA GLN A 246 4.50 20.57 -14.31
C GLN A 246 5.43 21.63 -13.71
N ASN A 247 4.85 22.70 -13.15
CA ASN A 247 5.56 23.86 -12.61
C ASN A 247 6.39 24.68 -13.62
N ILE A 248 6.35 24.36 -14.92
CA ILE A 248 7.02 25.17 -15.95
C ILE A 248 6.22 26.46 -16.18
N GLN A 249 6.93 27.58 -16.28
CA GLN A 249 6.35 28.86 -16.69
C GLN A 249 6.34 28.99 -18.20
N LYS A 250 5.18 29.31 -18.77
CA LYS A 250 4.96 29.53 -20.20
C LYS A 250 4.46 30.95 -20.42
N ASP A 251 4.95 31.60 -21.48
CA ASP A 251 4.43 32.89 -21.89
C ASP A 251 2.98 32.74 -22.37
N ILE A 252 2.12 33.67 -21.97
CA ILE A 252 0.69 33.64 -22.35
C ILE A 252 0.53 33.95 -23.84
N ASP A 253 1.30 34.91 -24.31
CA ASP A 253 1.41 35.27 -25.71
C ASP A 253 2.90 35.48 -26.03
N PRO A 254 3.57 34.50 -26.67
CA PRO A 254 4.97 34.63 -27.05
C PRO A 254 5.26 35.80 -28.00
N SER A 255 4.24 36.30 -28.73
CA SER A 255 4.38 37.48 -29.59
C SER A 255 4.31 38.79 -28.82
N GLY A 256 3.74 38.77 -27.60
CA GLY A 256 3.48 39.95 -26.78
C GLY A 256 2.43 40.92 -27.36
N LEU A 257 1.74 40.56 -28.45
CA LEU A 257 0.85 41.47 -29.18
C LEU A 257 -0.51 41.64 -28.50
N LYS A 258 -1.08 40.57 -27.95
CA LYS A 258 -2.40 40.55 -27.31
C LYS A 258 -2.33 40.53 -25.79
N ALA A 259 -1.32 39.87 -25.24
CA ALA A 259 -1.14 39.72 -23.81
C ALA A 259 0.33 39.73 -23.40
N GLN A 260 0.56 39.96 -22.12
CA GLN A 260 1.85 39.84 -21.48
C GLN A 260 1.74 39.01 -20.20
N GLY A 261 2.89 38.61 -19.66
CA GLY A 261 2.98 37.80 -18.46
C GLY A 261 3.07 36.30 -18.73
N LYS A 262 3.11 35.54 -17.63
CA LYS A 262 3.39 34.10 -17.66
C LYS A 262 2.32 33.33 -16.91
N LEU A 263 2.11 32.10 -17.34
CA LEU A 263 1.31 31.09 -16.68
C LEU A 263 2.24 29.99 -16.16
N THR A 264 2.07 29.57 -14.91
CA THR A 264 2.75 28.37 -14.40
C THR A 264 1.83 27.17 -14.54
N CYS A 265 2.27 26.13 -15.24
CA CYS A 265 1.49 24.90 -15.38
C CYS A 265 1.27 24.23 -14.01
N PRO A 266 0.07 23.70 -13.70
CA PRO A 266 -0.23 23.09 -12.41
C PRO A 266 0.75 21.96 -12.03
N GLN A 267 1.01 21.79 -10.74
CA GLN A 267 1.93 20.74 -10.27
C GLN A 267 1.32 19.34 -10.36
N ASP A 268 0.05 19.22 -9.99
CA ASP A 268 -0.64 17.94 -9.86
C ASP A 268 -1.83 17.91 -10.82
N TYR A 269 -1.62 17.36 -12.02
CA TYR A 269 -2.66 17.32 -13.05
C TYR A 269 -3.80 16.36 -12.65
N GLU A 270 -3.50 15.28 -11.94
CA GLU A 270 -4.52 14.35 -11.47
C GLU A 270 -5.48 15.07 -10.51
N ARG A 271 -4.95 15.77 -9.51
CA ARG A 271 -5.77 16.58 -8.60
C ARG A 271 -6.49 17.72 -9.33
N PHE A 272 -5.79 18.38 -10.25
CA PHE A 272 -6.35 19.52 -10.97
C PHE A 272 -7.56 19.11 -11.84
N CYS A 273 -7.43 18.03 -12.61
CA CYS A 273 -8.40 17.59 -13.61
C CYS A 273 -9.51 16.68 -13.06
N ASN A 274 -9.27 15.94 -11.98
CA ASN A 274 -10.22 14.96 -11.47
C ASN A 274 -11.00 15.47 -10.25
N TYR A 275 -11.55 16.68 -10.35
CA TYR A 275 -12.50 17.21 -9.38
C TYR A 275 -13.90 16.61 -9.62
N ALA A 276 -14.77 16.66 -8.62
CA ALA A 276 -16.17 16.31 -8.81
C ALA A 276 -16.82 17.36 -9.74
N PRO A 277 -17.27 17.01 -10.95
CA PRO A 277 -17.88 17.99 -11.85
C PRO A 277 -19.21 18.45 -11.26
N ILE A 278 -19.47 19.76 -11.28
CA ILE A 278 -20.82 20.28 -11.03
C ILE A 278 -21.72 19.72 -12.13
N CYS A 279 -22.83 19.08 -11.75
CA CYS A 279 -23.77 18.59 -12.76
C CYS A 279 -24.29 19.75 -13.63
N PRO A 280 -24.35 19.57 -14.95
CA PRO A 280 -24.90 20.57 -15.86
C PRO A 280 -26.26 21.10 -15.39
N ASN A 281 -26.38 22.43 -15.30
CA ASN A 281 -27.58 23.15 -14.84
C ASN A 281 -28.23 22.60 -13.56
N PHE A 282 -27.45 21.98 -12.66
CA PHE A 282 -27.96 21.33 -11.45
C PHE A 282 -29.06 20.30 -11.75
N CYS A 283 -28.89 19.55 -12.84
CA CYS A 283 -29.89 18.61 -13.36
C CYS A 283 -31.28 19.24 -13.53
N SER A 284 -31.32 20.53 -13.85
CA SER A 284 -32.53 21.36 -14.03
C SER A 284 -33.55 21.23 -12.90
N GLN A 285 -33.13 20.80 -11.70
CA GLN A 285 -34.01 20.44 -10.58
C GLN A 285 -35.02 19.32 -10.92
N LYS A 286 -34.78 18.57 -12.00
CA LYS A 286 -35.58 17.43 -12.49
C LYS A 286 -34.79 16.12 -12.42
N GLY A 287 -33.73 16.10 -11.64
CA GLY A 287 -32.88 14.93 -11.45
C GLY A 287 -32.02 15.04 -10.21
N VAL A 288 -31.25 13.98 -9.98
CA VAL A 288 -30.25 13.89 -8.90
C VAL A 288 -28.87 13.90 -9.52
N CYS A 289 -27.97 14.73 -8.97
CA CYS A 289 -26.57 14.76 -9.38
C CYS A 289 -25.78 13.66 -8.66
N VAL A 290 -25.08 12.81 -9.43
CA VAL A 290 -24.18 11.79 -8.90
C VAL A 290 -22.86 11.86 -9.68
N ASN A 291 -21.79 12.35 -9.03
CA ASN A 291 -20.44 12.43 -9.59
C ASN A 291 -20.40 13.11 -10.99
N GLY A 292 -21.06 14.27 -11.10
CA GLY A 292 -21.14 15.04 -12.35
C GLY A 292 -22.11 14.51 -13.42
N GLN A 293 -22.80 13.40 -13.15
CA GLN A 293 -23.84 12.85 -14.03
C GLN A 293 -25.23 13.06 -13.42
N CYS A 294 -26.18 13.49 -14.24
CA CYS A 294 -27.57 13.59 -13.83
C CYS A 294 -28.27 12.23 -13.94
N ILE A 295 -29.08 11.92 -12.94
CA ILE A 295 -30.07 10.83 -12.97
C ILE A 295 -31.43 11.51 -13.05
N CYS A 296 -32.08 11.43 -14.22
CA CYS A 296 -33.31 12.18 -14.46
C CYS A 296 -34.53 11.50 -13.86
N GLN A 297 -35.50 12.30 -13.43
CA GLN A 297 -36.82 11.82 -13.05
C GLN A 297 -37.58 11.32 -14.28
N ASP A 298 -38.56 10.44 -14.06
CA ASP A 298 -39.42 9.92 -15.13
C ASP A 298 -40.07 11.07 -15.91
N GLY A 299 -40.04 10.98 -17.25
CA GLY A 299 -40.56 12.01 -18.15
C GLY A 299 -39.59 13.14 -18.46
N PHE A 300 -38.36 13.12 -17.94
CA PHE A 300 -37.30 14.08 -18.25
C PHE A 300 -36.03 13.39 -18.73
N GLY A 301 -35.27 14.04 -19.59
CA GLY A 301 -34.00 13.53 -20.10
C GLY A 301 -33.08 14.64 -20.60
N GLY A 302 -31.93 14.24 -21.14
CA GLY A 302 -30.87 15.16 -21.53
C GLY A 302 -29.76 15.20 -20.47
N VAL A 303 -28.59 15.71 -20.85
CA VAL A 303 -27.40 15.73 -19.97
C VAL A 303 -27.61 16.49 -18.66
N ASP A 304 -28.62 17.36 -18.61
CA ASP A 304 -29.06 18.14 -17.46
C ASP A 304 -30.54 17.91 -17.09
N CYS A 305 -31.23 16.92 -17.65
CA CYS A 305 -32.66 16.67 -17.42
C CYS A 305 -33.63 17.82 -17.83
N SER A 306 -33.20 18.73 -18.71
CA SER A 306 -34.03 19.86 -19.17
C SER A 306 -35.10 19.49 -20.22
N ILE A 307 -35.01 18.31 -20.84
CA ILE A 307 -35.88 17.91 -21.95
C ILE A 307 -37.01 17.06 -21.41
N GLU A 308 -38.26 17.53 -21.55
CA GLU A 308 -39.44 16.70 -21.31
C GLU A 308 -39.50 15.60 -22.39
N CYS A 309 -39.34 14.34 -21.96
CA CYS A 309 -39.29 13.19 -22.84
C CYS A 309 -39.78 11.94 -22.11
N SER A 310 -40.87 11.35 -22.60
CA SER A 310 -41.37 10.05 -22.12
C SER A 310 -40.63 8.85 -22.73
N GLY A 311 -39.74 9.10 -23.70
CA GLY A 311 -38.92 8.10 -24.37
C GLY A 311 -37.43 8.27 -24.03
N VAL A 312 -36.59 8.37 -25.06
CA VAL A 312 -35.14 8.54 -24.92
C VAL A 312 -34.67 9.82 -25.61
N VAL A 313 -33.59 10.43 -25.13
CA VAL A 313 -33.01 11.62 -25.74
C VAL A 313 -31.78 11.24 -26.57
N ASP A 314 -31.77 11.56 -27.86
CA ASP A 314 -30.56 11.47 -28.69
C ASP A 314 -30.26 12.81 -29.35
N ASN A 315 -29.02 13.30 -29.25
CA ASN A 315 -28.60 14.60 -29.77
C ASN A 315 -29.59 15.74 -29.41
N ASN A 316 -29.98 15.83 -28.13
CA ASN A 316 -30.95 16.80 -27.60
C ASN A 316 -32.37 16.72 -28.20
N THR A 317 -32.72 15.62 -28.87
CA THR A 317 -34.06 15.39 -29.43
C THR A 317 -34.74 14.23 -28.71
N CYS A 318 -36.00 14.40 -28.31
CA CYS A 318 -36.78 13.31 -27.75
C CYS A 318 -37.22 12.35 -28.85
N LEU A 319 -36.96 11.06 -28.65
CA LEU A 319 -37.34 9.97 -29.54
C LEU A 319 -38.29 9.04 -28.80
N GLU A 320 -39.37 8.63 -29.48
CA GLU A 320 -40.21 7.55 -29.01
C GLU A 320 -39.53 6.20 -29.29
N GLY A 321 -39.26 5.41 -28.25
CA GLY A 321 -38.72 4.05 -28.38
C GLY A 321 -37.32 3.85 -27.78
N GLN A 322 -36.50 3.02 -28.44
CA GLN A 322 -35.18 2.61 -27.96
C GLN A 322 -34.06 3.45 -28.56
N CYS A 323 -32.89 3.43 -27.92
CA CYS A 323 -31.71 4.10 -28.45
C CYS A 323 -31.32 3.58 -29.85
N PRO A 324 -30.80 4.47 -30.73
CA PRO A 324 -30.27 4.06 -32.02
C PRO A 324 -29.19 2.96 -31.91
N GLN A 325 -29.01 2.21 -32.99
CA GLN A 325 -28.04 1.11 -33.03
C GLN A 325 -26.64 1.59 -32.64
N GLY A 326 -25.97 0.84 -31.75
CA GLY A 326 -24.63 1.17 -31.25
C GLY A 326 -24.60 2.17 -30.09
N LYS A 327 -25.76 2.65 -29.62
CA LYS A 327 -25.90 3.48 -28.42
C LYS A 327 -26.63 2.72 -27.32
N PHE A 328 -26.43 3.18 -26.09
CA PHE A 328 -27.02 2.65 -24.88
C PHE A 328 -27.75 3.75 -24.12
N LEU A 329 -28.93 3.40 -23.58
CA LEU A 329 -29.68 4.27 -22.69
C LEU A 329 -28.93 4.44 -21.37
N ASN A 330 -28.55 5.67 -21.08
CA ASN A 330 -27.87 6.10 -19.86
C ASN A 330 -28.87 6.58 -18.78
N PRO A 331 -28.44 6.69 -17.50
CA PRO A 331 -29.30 7.16 -16.39
C PRO A 331 -29.87 8.59 -16.53
N ASP A 332 -29.30 9.41 -17.41
CA ASP A 332 -29.80 10.75 -17.78
C ASP A 332 -30.85 10.70 -18.92
N ASN A 333 -31.34 9.49 -19.22
CA ASN A 333 -32.21 9.17 -20.35
C ASN A 333 -31.63 9.56 -21.73
N THR A 334 -30.30 9.71 -21.84
CA THR A 334 -29.63 9.95 -23.12
C THR A 334 -29.06 8.70 -23.77
N CYS A 335 -28.99 8.69 -25.10
CA CYS A 335 -28.34 7.65 -25.87
C CYS A 335 -26.86 7.97 -26.11
N LYS A 336 -25.96 7.20 -25.49
CA LYS A 336 -24.49 7.37 -25.64
C LYS A 336 -23.83 6.09 -26.12
N SER A 337 -22.67 6.20 -26.77
CA SER A 337 -21.92 5.04 -27.28
C SER A 337 -21.25 4.19 -26.19
N ASP A 338 -21.13 4.72 -24.97
CA ASP A 338 -20.60 4.02 -23.81
C ASP A 338 -21.52 4.18 -22.60
N CYS A 339 -21.35 3.31 -21.61
CA CYS A 339 -22.05 3.32 -20.35
C CYS A 339 -21.20 3.97 -19.24
N PRO A 340 -21.83 4.56 -18.22
CA PRO A 340 -21.12 5.18 -17.11
C PRO A 340 -20.44 4.13 -16.23
N SER A 341 -19.49 4.58 -15.41
CA SER A 341 -18.83 3.73 -14.40
C SER A 341 -19.86 3.00 -13.53
N GLY A 342 -19.57 1.74 -13.21
CA GLY A 342 -20.49 0.85 -12.50
C GLY A 342 -21.54 0.18 -13.39
N SER A 343 -21.51 0.40 -14.71
CA SER A 343 -22.43 -0.26 -15.65
C SER A 343 -21.76 -0.70 -16.96
N PHE A 344 -22.42 -1.58 -17.69
CA PHE A 344 -22.02 -2.09 -19.00
C PHE A 344 -23.20 -2.12 -19.96
N GLY A 345 -22.94 -2.00 -21.26
CA GLY A 345 -23.97 -2.02 -22.29
C GLY A 345 -24.48 -3.43 -22.58
N LYS A 346 -25.80 -3.66 -22.47
CA LYS A 346 -26.44 -4.91 -22.93
C LYS A 346 -27.85 -4.64 -23.45
N ALA A 347 -28.10 -5.05 -24.70
CA ALA A 347 -29.37 -4.85 -25.39
C ALA A 347 -29.83 -3.38 -25.43
N GLY A 348 -28.92 -2.47 -25.82
CA GLY A 348 -29.22 -1.04 -25.98
C GLY A 348 -29.44 -0.26 -24.68
N ILE A 349 -29.18 -0.86 -23.51
CA ILE A 349 -29.38 -0.26 -22.19
C ILE A 349 -28.13 -0.48 -21.34
N CYS A 350 -27.75 0.51 -20.52
CA CYS A 350 -26.72 0.34 -19.51
C CYS A 350 -27.24 -0.45 -18.30
N LYS A 351 -26.61 -1.58 -17.99
CA LYS A 351 -26.95 -2.47 -16.88
C LYS A 351 -25.85 -2.46 -15.82
N PRO A 352 -26.18 -2.65 -14.53
CA PRO A 352 -25.18 -2.57 -13.46
C PRO A 352 -24.15 -3.68 -13.54
N CYS A 353 -22.91 -3.35 -13.20
CA CYS A 353 -21.83 -4.30 -12.98
C CYS A 353 -22.04 -5.10 -11.68
N ASN A 354 -21.21 -6.12 -11.46
CA ASN A 354 -21.03 -6.65 -10.12
C ASN A 354 -20.60 -5.53 -9.17
N ARG A 355 -21.12 -5.54 -7.94
CA ARG A 355 -20.86 -4.49 -6.94
C ARG A 355 -19.38 -4.23 -6.64
N ASN A 356 -18.47 -5.17 -6.89
CA ASN A 356 -17.03 -4.98 -6.67
C ASN A 356 -16.30 -4.39 -7.89
N CYS A 357 -16.96 -4.30 -9.05
CA CYS A 357 -16.36 -3.69 -10.24
C CYS A 357 -16.73 -2.20 -10.32
N SER A 358 -15.74 -1.36 -10.66
CA SER A 358 -15.98 0.01 -11.11
C SER A 358 -16.19 0.10 -12.63
N ARG A 359 -15.64 -0.86 -13.39
CA ARG A 359 -15.94 -1.11 -14.80
C ARG A 359 -16.02 -2.60 -15.07
N CYS A 360 -16.88 -3.00 -15.99
CA CYS A 360 -17.07 -4.41 -16.34
C CYS A 360 -17.50 -4.57 -17.80
N LYS A 361 -17.39 -5.81 -18.31
CA LYS A 361 -17.97 -6.23 -19.60
C LYS A 361 -19.28 -7.00 -19.44
N GLY A 362 -19.61 -7.39 -18.22
CA GLY A 362 -20.78 -8.18 -17.88
C GLY A 362 -21.11 -8.11 -16.39
N PRO A 363 -22.23 -8.71 -15.97
CA PRO A 363 -22.73 -8.60 -14.61
C PRO A 363 -21.96 -9.48 -13.61
N SER A 364 -21.13 -10.41 -14.09
CA SER A 364 -20.47 -11.40 -13.25
C SER A 364 -19.21 -10.85 -12.57
N ALA A 365 -18.86 -11.39 -11.40
CA ALA A 365 -17.70 -10.93 -10.62
C ALA A 365 -16.33 -11.18 -11.29
N ASN A 366 -16.29 -12.04 -12.31
CA ASN A 366 -15.12 -12.36 -13.13
C ASN A 366 -15.11 -11.63 -14.49
N GLU A 367 -16.00 -10.68 -14.70
CA GLU A 367 -16.08 -9.84 -15.90
C GLU A 367 -15.70 -8.38 -15.59
N CYS A 368 -15.04 -8.14 -14.45
CA CYS A 368 -14.54 -6.81 -14.10
C CYS A 368 -13.37 -6.43 -15.00
N THR A 369 -13.33 -5.18 -15.43
CA THR A 369 -12.19 -4.57 -16.12
C THR A 369 -11.50 -3.52 -15.25
N GLN A 370 -12.20 -2.99 -14.25
CA GLN A 370 -11.65 -2.15 -13.19
C GLN A 370 -12.37 -2.45 -11.89
N CYS A 371 -11.64 -2.34 -10.79
CA CYS A 371 -12.14 -2.66 -9.47
C CYS A 371 -12.51 -1.43 -8.67
N GLN A 372 -13.45 -1.62 -7.74
CA GLN A 372 -13.73 -0.66 -6.69
C GLN A 372 -12.50 -0.43 -5.81
N PHE A 373 -12.43 0.72 -5.13
CA PHE A 373 -11.19 1.22 -4.52
C PHE A 373 -10.58 0.21 -3.54
N MET A 374 -11.39 -0.52 -2.79
CA MET A 374 -10.90 -1.48 -1.79
C MET A 374 -10.32 -2.77 -2.37
N THR A 375 -10.55 -3.04 -3.64
CA THR A 375 -10.14 -4.29 -4.31
C THR A 375 -9.11 -4.03 -5.40
N LEU A 376 -8.42 -5.09 -5.80
CA LEU A 376 -7.42 -5.06 -6.86
C LEU A 376 -7.85 -6.00 -7.98
N LEU A 377 -7.63 -5.59 -9.22
CA LEU A 377 -7.95 -6.41 -10.38
C LEU A 377 -6.90 -7.50 -10.57
N GLN A 378 -7.33 -8.77 -10.57
CA GLN A 378 -6.51 -9.92 -10.92
C GLN A 378 -7.26 -10.80 -11.92
N LYS A 379 -6.73 -10.93 -13.15
CA LYS A 379 -7.28 -11.80 -14.22
C LYS A 379 -8.80 -11.60 -14.47
N ASN A 380 -9.31 -10.37 -14.37
CA ASN A 380 -10.73 -9.94 -14.50
C ASN A 380 -11.62 -10.08 -13.26
N GLN A 381 -11.06 -10.41 -12.11
CA GLN A 381 -11.78 -10.46 -10.84
C GLN A 381 -11.21 -9.46 -9.84
N CYS A 382 -12.09 -8.85 -9.05
CA CYS A 382 -11.69 -7.97 -7.96
C CYS A 382 -11.44 -8.77 -6.69
N VAL A 383 -10.21 -8.72 -6.20
CA VAL A 383 -9.73 -9.46 -5.02
C VAL A 383 -9.25 -8.51 -3.92
N ASN A 384 -9.42 -8.92 -2.66
CA ASN A 384 -8.94 -8.13 -1.51
C ASN A 384 -7.44 -8.28 -1.26
N LYS A 385 -6.85 -9.42 -1.67
CA LYS A 385 -5.43 -9.71 -1.57
C LYS A 385 -4.97 -10.38 -2.85
N CYS A 386 -3.82 -9.96 -3.37
CA CYS A 386 -3.22 -10.57 -4.54
C CYS A 386 -2.71 -11.98 -4.24
N ASP A 387 -2.71 -12.84 -5.24
CA ASP A 387 -2.14 -14.18 -5.13
C ASP A 387 -0.61 -14.12 -5.28
N GLU A 388 0.05 -13.66 -4.22
CA GLU A 388 1.51 -13.53 -4.13
C GLU A 388 2.24 -14.85 -4.39
N LYS A 389 1.61 -15.99 -4.07
CA LYS A 389 2.17 -17.33 -4.38
C LYS A 389 2.23 -17.61 -5.87
N GLN A 390 1.34 -16.99 -6.65
CA GLN A 390 1.36 -17.01 -8.12
C GLN A 390 2.17 -15.85 -8.72
N GLY A 391 2.89 -15.06 -7.91
CA GLY A 391 3.71 -13.95 -8.41
C GLY A 391 2.99 -12.63 -8.60
N TYR A 392 1.75 -12.53 -8.11
CA TYR A 392 0.97 -11.31 -8.18
C TYR A 392 1.15 -10.46 -6.92
N PHE A 393 1.58 -9.22 -7.09
CA PHE A 393 1.79 -8.29 -5.98
C PHE A 393 0.88 -7.07 -6.11
N PRO A 394 0.45 -6.46 -5.00
CA PRO A 394 -0.45 -5.31 -5.05
C PRO A 394 0.24 -4.09 -5.63
N ASN A 395 -0.35 -3.52 -6.68
CA ASN A 395 -0.01 -2.20 -7.18
C ASN A 395 -1.22 -1.27 -6.94
N TYR A 396 -1.19 -0.55 -5.82
CA TYR A 396 -2.32 0.27 -5.38
C TYR A 396 -2.57 1.50 -6.25
N ASP A 397 -1.53 2.02 -6.91
CA ASP A 397 -1.65 3.19 -7.80
C ASP A 397 -2.45 2.85 -9.07
N SER A 398 -2.20 1.68 -9.64
CA SER A 398 -2.92 1.19 -10.82
C SER A 398 -4.18 0.37 -10.49
N GLY A 399 -4.38 0.03 -9.20
CA GLY A 399 -5.54 -0.75 -8.75
C GLY A 399 -5.54 -2.21 -9.25
N ILE A 400 -4.36 -2.77 -9.55
CA ILE A 400 -4.22 -4.14 -10.05
C ILE A 400 -3.32 -4.99 -9.15
N CYS A 401 -3.47 -6.30 -9.28
CA CYS A 401 -2.47 -7.25 -8.87
C CYS A 401 -1.48 -7.42 -10.04
N GLU A 402 -0.32 -6.78 -9.93
CA GLU A 402 0.71 -6.79 -10.98
C GLU A 402 1.48 -8.11 -10.92
N TYR A 403 1.64 -8.77 -12.07
CA TYR A 403 2.46 -9.97 -12.15
C TYR A 403 3.92 -9.56 -12.27
N LEU A 404 4.73 -9.91 -11.27
CA LEU A 404 6.10 -9.41 -11.17
C LEU A 404 7.18 -10.49 -11.36
N MET A 405 6.82 -11.77 -11.42
CA MET A 405 7.82 -12.85 -11.56
C MET A 405 8.52 -12.82 -12.92
N SER A 406 9.86 -12.86 -12.91
CA SER A 406 10.73 -12.92 -14.08
C SER A 406 11.72 -14.07 -13.98
N ASN A 407 12.07 -14.67 -15.12
CA ASN A 407 13.18 -15.62 -15.26
C ASN A 407 14.50 -14.94 -15.71
N ILE A 408 14.47 -13.63 -15.99
CA ILE A 408 15.63 -12.82 -16.32
C ILE A 408 16.10 -12.15 -15.02
N CYS A 409 17.04 -12.79 -14.33
CA CYS A 409 17.46 -12.40 -12.99
C CYS A 409 18.97 -12.22 -12.89
N GLU A 410 19.39 -11.35 -11.96
CA GLU A 410 20.79 -11.19 -11.62
C GLU A 410 21.27 -12.31 -10.67
N GLY A 411 22.57 -12.61 -10.74
CA GLY A 411 23.24 -13.56 -9.85
C GLY A 411 22.70 -14.99 -9.92
N ASN A 412 22.51 -15.60 -8.75
CA ASN A 412 22.17 -17.02 -8.60
C ASN A 412 20.67 -17.29 -8.51
N CYS A 413 19.86 -16.33 -8.92
CA CYS A 413 18.42 -16.42 -8.89
C CYS A 413 17.85 -17.07 -10.16
N GLN A 414 16.94 -18.02 -10.00
CA GLN A 414 16.19 -18.64 -11.10
C GLN A 414 14.91 -17.85 -11.41
N ILE A 415 14.17 -17.44 -10.38
CA ILE A 415 12.99 -16.59 -10.52
C ILE A 415 13.06 -15.44 -9.53
N CYS A 416 12.93 -14.21 -10.01
CA CYS A 416 13.05 -12.97 -9.24
C CYS A 416 11.77 -12.13 -9.35
N GLN A 417 11.60 -11.21 -8.41
CA GLN A 417 10.41 -10.36 -8.30
C GLN A 417 10.36 -9.26 -9.37
N LYS A 418 11.39 -8.98 -10.16
CA LYS A 418 11.32 -8.18 -11.40
C LYS A 418 12.54 -8.51 -12.25
N SER A 419 12.47 -8.26 -13.57
CA SER A 419 13.61 -8.45 -14.46
C SER A 419 14.83 -7.66 -13.98
N ASN A 420 16.00 -8.32 -13.95
CA ASN A 420 17.28 -7.75 -13.53
C ASN A 420 17.28 -7.14 -12.11
N GLN A 421 16.50 -7.70 -11.17
CA GLN A 421 16.55 -7.32 -9.76
C GLN A 421 17.13 -8.44 -8.89
N ASN A 422 17.78 -8.05 -7.79
CA ASN A 422 18.38 -8.95 -6.81
C ASN A 422 17.39 -9.58 -5.81
N MET A 423 16.10 -9.25 -5.88
CA MET A 423 15.07 -9.85 -5.03
C MET A 423 14.65 -11.20 -5.62
N CYS A 424 15.28 -12.27 -5.13
CA CYS A 424 15.02 -13.61 -5.57
C CYS A 424 13.81 -14.24 -4.88
N ILE A 425 13.15 -15.15 -5.61
CA ILE A 425 12.03 -15.97 -5.13
C ILE A 425 12.43 -17.45 -5.17
N ILE A 426 13.05 -17.90 -6.27
CA ILE A 426 13.52 -19.29 -6.44
C ILE A 426 15.00 -19.26 -6.82
N CYS A 427 15.84 -19.99 -6.07
CA CYS A 427 17.26 -20.09 -6.33
C CYS A 427 17.60 -21.10 -7.43
N LYS A 428 18.64 -20.81 -8.21
CA LYS A 428 19.27 -21.82 -9.09
C LYS A 428 19.75 -22.98 -8.24
N ARG A 429 19.73 -24.19 -8.81
CA ARG A 429 20.17 -25.41 -8.13
C ARG A 429 21.58 -25.24 -7.53
N GLY A 430 21.75 -25.62 -6.26
CA GLY A 430 23.03 -25.53 -5.53
C GLY A 430 23.23 -24.24 -4.74
N PHE A 431 22.29 -23.29 -4.81
CA PHE A 431 22.28 -22.08 -4.00
C PHE A 431 21.11 -22.07 -3.03
N TYR A 432 21.26 -21.43 -1.88
CA TYR A 432 20.29 -21.43 -0.79
C TYR A 432 19.65 -20.05 -0.63
N TYR A 433 18.32 -20.02 -0.52
CA TYR A 433 17.58 -18.79 -0.34
C TYR A 433 17.76 -18.25 1.08
N ASN A 434 18.19 -17.00 1.18
CA ASN A 434 18.24 -16.27 2.43
C ASN A 434 17.06 -15.29 2.49
N ASP A 435 16.17 -15.51 3.46
CA ASP A 435 14.95 -14.71 3.62
C ASP A 435 15.25 -13.27 4.09
N ASP A 436 16.36 -13.05 4.81
CA ASP A 436 16.71 -11.75 5.39
C ASP A 436 17.07 -10.71 4.32
N ASN A 437 17.82 -11.12 3.30
CA ASN A 437 18.25 -10.25 2.21
C ASN A 437 17.60 -10.59 0.85
N LYS A 438 16.73 -11.60 0.80
CA LYS A 438 16.02 -12.08 -0.39
C LYS A 438 16.97 -12.52 -1.52
N GLN A 439 18.16 -13.03 -1.20
CA GLN A 439 19.17 -13.46 -2.18
C GLN A 439 19.45 -14.97 -2.13
N CYS A 440 20.08 -15.48 -3.19
CA CYS A 440 20.55 -16.86 -3.27
C CYS A 440 22.05 -16.93 -3.05
N LEU A 441 22.44 -17.53 -1.92
CA LEU A 441 23.81 -17.61 -1.46
C LEU A 441 24.39 -19.00 -1.73
N SER A 442 25.70 -19.07 -1.97
CA SER A 442 26.41 -20.35 -2.06
C SER A 442 26.62 -20.99 -0.69
N GLU A 443 26.73 -20.18 0.36
CA GLU A 443 26.89 -20.57 1.75
C GLU A 443 25.98 -19.70 2.63
N CYS A 444 25.38 -20.28 3.66
CA CYS A 444 24.47 -19.55 4.54
C CYS A 444 25.25 -18.71 5.58
N PRO A 445 24.72 -17.54 6.00
CA PRO A 445 25.38 -16.71 6.99
C PRO A 445 25.43 -17.40 8.37
N ASN A 446 26.35 -16.95 9.22
CA ASN A 446 26.50 -17.46 10.59
C ASN A 446 25.16 -17.47 11.34
N GLY A 447 24.87 -18.57 12.04
CA GLY A 447 23.59 -18.77 12.72
C GLY A 447 22.52 -19.47 11.87
N PHE A 448 22.83 -19.83 10.63
CA PHE A 448 21.96 -20.56 9.71
C PHE A 448 22.65 -21.81 9.18
N PHE A 449 21.87 -22.81 8.76
CA PHE A 449 22.34 -23.99 8.05
C PHE A 449 21.66 -24.14 6.69
N GLU A 450 22.30 -24.92 5.83
CA GLU A 450 21.89 -25.18 4.45
C GLU A 450 20.91 -26.35 4.40
N ASN A 451 19.62 -26.05 4.26
CA ASN A 451 18.62 -27.10 4.14
C ASN A 451 18.49 -27.54 2.67
N GLN A 452 19.06 -28.70 2.33
CA GLN A 452 19.03 -29.25 0.97
C GLN A 452 17.62 -29.62 0.48
N LYS A 453 16.67 -29.87 1.38
CA LYS A 453 15.30 -30.26 1.02
C LYS A 453 14.45 -29.04 0.64
N THR A 454 14.60 -27.94 1.36
CA THR A 454 13.86 -26.69 1.12
C THR A 454 14.63 -25.72 0.24
N GLN A 455 15.94 -25.94 0.07
CA GLN A 455 16.87 -25.05 -0.61
C GLN A 455 16.92 -23.65 0.02
N ASN A 456 16.79 -23.59 1.36
CA ASN A 456 16.77 -22.36 2.15
C ASN A 456 17.90 -22.35 3.18
N CYS A 457 18.35 -21.15 3.54
CA CYS A 457 19.11 -20.90 4.76
C CYS A 457 18.14 -20.87 5.93
N GLU A 458 18.17 -21.89 6.76
CA GLU A 458 17.29 -22.02 7.92
C GLU A 458 18.06 -21.75 9.20
N LYS A 459 17.44 -21.04 10.14
CA LYS A 459 18.10 -20.66 11.39
C LYS A 459 18.46 -21.90 12.21
N LEU A 460 19.65 -21.90 12.82
CA LEU A 460 20.05 -22.93 13.75
C LEU A 460 19.07 -22.98 14.94
N SER A 461 18.77 -24.20 15.37
CA SER A 461 18.03 -24.55 16.57
C SER A 461 18.76 -24.00 17.79
N GLN A 462 17.99 -23.67 18.82
CA GLN A 462 18.52 -23.05 20.03
C GLN A 462 19.66 -23.88 20.64
N GLY A 463 20.77 -23.21 20.94
CA GLY A 463 21.94 -23.84 21.56
C GLY A 463 22.76 -24.74 20.65
N CYS A 464 22.46 -24.80 19.35
CA CYS A 464 23.22 -25.56 18.38
C CYS A 464 24.13 -24.65 17.55
N ILE A 465 25.37 -25.08 17.30
CA ILE A 465 26.34 -24.35 16.46
C ILE A 465 26.54 -24.97 15.07
N GLN A 466 26.09 -26.22 14.86
CA GLN A 466 26.15 -26.87 13.55
C GLN A 466 24.98 -27.84 13.35
N GLN A 467 24.26 -27.69 12.22
CA GLN A 467 23.14 -28.56 11.83
C GLN A 467 23.14 -28.81 10.32
N ASN A 468 22.59 -29.96 9.93
CA ASN A 468 22.31 -30.29 8.53
C ASN A 468 20.81 -30.56 8.28
N ASN A 469 20.00 -30.60 9.33
CA ASN A 469 18.54 -30.74 9.24
C ASN A 469 17.87 -30.07 10.46
N PRO A 470 16.59 -29.69 10.36
CA PRO A 470 15.91 -28.92 11.41
C PRO A 470 15.61 -29.71 12.70
N ASN A 471 15.77 -31.04 12.71
CA ASN A 471 15.37 -31.89 13.83
C ASN A 471 16.53 -32.38 14.69
N THR A 472 17.77 -32.29 14.20
CA THR A 472 18.96 -32.77 14.92
C THR A 472 20.10 -31.78 14.84
N CYS A 473 20.95 -31.78 15.87
CA CYS A 473 22.17 -31.01 15.98
C CYS A 473 23.39 -31.92 15.96
N SER A 474 24.46 -31.49 15.29
CA SER A 474 25.75 -32.20 15.34
C SER A 474 26.65 -31.69 16.47
N GLN A 475 26.54 -30.41 16.84
CA GLN A 475 27.37 -29.81 17.87
C GLN A 475 26.62 -28.72 18.64
N CYS A 476 26.57 -28.86 19.97
CA CYS A 476 25.96 -27.87 20.86
C CYS A 476 26.95 -26.78 21.27
N ASP A 477 26.43 -25.60 21.58
CA ASP A 477 27.17 -24.48 22.17
C ASP A 477 27.48 -24.76 23.65
N THR A 478 28.55 -25.51 23.90
CA THR A 478 28.95 -25.88 25.26
C THR A 478 29.44 -24.69 26.07
N THR A 479 29.92 -23.61 25.41
CA THR A 479 30.37 -22.37 26.06
C THR A 479 29.21 -21.65 26.74
N ASN A 480 28.02 -21.70 26.16
CA ASN A 480 26.79 -21.20 26.78
C ASN A 480 26.02 -22.26 27.57
N GLY A 481 26.65 -23.40 27.90
CA GLY A 481 26.09 -24.44 28.76
C GLY A 481 25.16 -25.44 28.07
N PHE A 482 24.97 -25.36 26.75
CA PHE A 482 24.15 -26.35 26.05
C PHE A 482 24.86 -27.69 25.93
N ARG A 483 24.08 -28.76 26.01
CA ARG A 483 24.50 -30.17 25.97
C ARG A 483 23.55 -30.97 25.09
N MET A 484 24.06 -32.05 24.51
CA MET A 484 23.32 -32.88 23.58
C MET A 484 22.35 -33.79 24.34
N THR A 485 21.17 -34.03 23.79
CA THR A 485 20.20 -35.02 24.27
C THR A 485 20.29 -36.32 23.46
N LEU A 486 19.64 -37.39 23.92
CA LEU A 486 19.56 -38.66 23.16
C LEU A 486 18.89 -38.51 21.78
N ASP A 487 17.92 -37.60 21.63
CA ASP A 487 17.28 -37.30 20.35
C ASP A 487 18.10 -36.31 19.50
N LYS A 488 19.38 -36.09 19.85
CA LYS A 488 20.34 -35.21 19.17
C LYS A 488 19.88 -33.77 19.08
N LYS A 489 19.31 -33.20 20.14
CA LYS A 489 19.02 -31.78 20.26
C LYS A 489 19.88 -31.15 21.34
N CYS A 490 19.98 -29.83 21.34
CA CYS A 490 20.71 -29.10 22.36
C CYS A 490 19.76 -28.53 23.40
N THR A 491 20.08 -28.73 24.67
CA THR A 491 19.35 -28.18 25.80
C THR A 491 20.31 -27.89 26.95
N LEU A 492 19.82 -27.24 28.01
CA LEU A 492 20.56 -27.07 29.25
C LEU A 492 20.32 -28.30 30.14
N CYS A 493 21.24 -29.28 30.08
CA CYS A 493 21.19 -30.44 30.97
C CYS A 493 21.49 -30.02 32.42
N GLN A 494 20.99 -30.77 33.40
CA GLN A 494 21.35 -30.52 34.79
C GLN A 494 22.82 -30.87 35.00
N SER A 495 23.61 -29.93 35.54
CA SER A 495 25.01 -30.20 35.90
C SER A 495 25.09 -31.39 36.86
N PRO A 496 26.02 -32.34 36.67
CA PRO A 496 27.19 -32.35 35.78
C PRO A 496 27.03 -33.23 34.51
N CYS A 497 25.81 -33.34 33.96
CA CYS A 497 25.60 -34.13 32.74
C CYS A 497 26.19 -33.43 31.50
N SER A 498 27.03 -34.14 30.73
CA SER A 498 27.46 -33.72 29.38
C SER A 498 26.52 -34.22 28.27
N GLN A 499 25.70 -35.24 28.57
CA GLN A 499 24.58 -35.69 27.74
C GLN A 499 23.42 -36.11 28.63
N CYS A 500 22.16 -35.77 28.31
CA CYS A 500 21.00 -36.07 29.16
C CYS A 500 19.76 -36.61 28.41
N ASP A 501 18.80 -37.16 29.16
CA ASP A 501 17.50 -37.60 28.62
C ASP A 501 16.64 -36.38 28.23
N PRO A 502 16.03 -36.37 27.03
CA PRO A 502 15.17 -35.26 26.61
C PRO A 502 13.90 -35.08 27.47
N ASN A 503 13.43 -36.12 28.15
CA ASN A 503 12.24 -36.07 29.02
C ASN A 503 12.59 -35.85 30.49
N ASN A 504 13.85 -36.06 30.89
CA ASN A 504 14.31 -35.83 32.25
C ASN A 504 15.78 -35.37 32.26
N LEU A 505 15.97 -34.07 32.39
CA LEU A 505 17.27 -33.40 32.27
C LEU A 505 18.27 -33.77 33.39
N SER A 506 17.81 -34.44 34.46
CA SER A 506 18.65 -34.95 35.55
C SER A 506 19.22 -36.34 35.26
N LEU A 507 18.66 -37.08 34.31
CA LEU A 507 19.18 -38.38 33.89
C LEU A 507 20.30 -38.16 32.88
N CYS A 508 21.54 -38.43 33.29
CA CYS A 508 22.70 -38.31 32.46
C CYS A 508 22.92 -39.58 31.63
N PHE A 509 23.57 -39.42 30.48
CA PHE A 509 24.15 -40.50 29.67
C PHE A 509 25.66 -40.36 29.50
N ALA A 510 26.18 -39.17 29.77
CA ALA A 510 27.60 -38.87 29.86
C ALA A 510 27.79 -37.73 30.88
N CYS A 511 28.96 -37.68 31.50
CA CYS A 511 29.35 -36.65 32.46
C CYS A 511 30.35 -35.68 31.84
N ASP A 512 30.40 -34.46 32.36
CA ASP A 512 31.52 -33.56 32.03
C ASP A 512 32.81 -34.18 32.65
N ASP A 513 33.91 -34.22 31.88
CA ASP A 513 35.16 -34.94 32.24
C ASP A 513 35.90 -34.35 33.47
N ASP A 514 35.45 -33.20 33.97
CA ASP A 514 36.05 -32.48 35.09
C ASP A 514 35.62 -33.04 36.46
N GLY A 515 36.06 -34.27 36.78
CA GLY A 515 36.00 -34.80 38.14
C GLY A 515 34.75 -35.61 38.51
N TYR A 516 33.94 -36.01 37.52
CA TYR A 516 32.76 -36.85 37.73
C TYR A 516 32.87 -38.18 36.96
N TYR A 517 32.36 -39.27 37.54
CA TYR A 517 32.16 -40.54 36.84
C TYR A 517 30.68 -40.83 36.64
N PHE A 518 30.37 -41.60 35.60
CA PHE A 518 29.00 -41.97 35.26
C PHE A 518 28.54 -43.20 36.04
N ASP A 519 27.52 -43.02 36.90
CA ASP A 519 26.82 -44.12 37.57
C ASP A 519 25.78 -44.73 36.63
N ASN A 520 26.07 -45.95 36.16
CA ASN A 520 25.26 -46.64 35.18
C ASN A 520 23.93 -47.17 35.74
N GLU A 521 23.83 -47.42 37.05
CA GLU A 521 22.61 -47.92 37.71
C GLU A 521 21.60 -46.80 37.90
N ASN A 522 22.06 -45.65 38.41
CA ASN A 522 21.19 -44.50 38.71
C ASN A 522 21.09 -43.48 37.57
N LYS A 523 21.89 -43.63 36.51
CA LYS A 523 21.98 -42.70 35.37
C LYS A 523 22.28 -41.27 35.82
N THR A 524 23.23 -41.12 36.74
CA THR A 524 23.66 -39.85 37.32
C THR A 524 25.17 -39.70 37.30
N CYS A 525 25.67 -38.48 37.33
CA CYS A 525 27.09 -38.19 37.48
C CYS A 525 27.45 -37.99 38.96
N LYS A 526 28.48 -38.69 39.45
CA LYS A 526 28.96 -38.63 40.83
C LYS A 526 30.40 -38.11 40.89
N GLU A 527 30.70 -37.29 41.90
CA GLU A 527 32.06 -36.76 42.10
C GLU A 527 33.06 -37.88 42.37
N ASN A 528 34.27 -37.75 41.83
CA ASN A 528 35.39 -38.59 42.17
C ASN A 528 35.81 -38.30 43.62
N SER A 529 35.51 -39.22 44.54
CA SER A 529 35.96 -39.10 45.92
C SER A 529 37.49 -39.20 45.99
N SER A 530 38.13 -38.14 46.47
CA SER A 530 39.56 -38.09 46.78
C SER A 530 39.91 -39.09 47.87
N GLY A 531 40.30 -40.32 47.49
CA GLY A 531 40.62 -41.33 48.49
C GLY A 531 41.00 -42.76 48.07
N GLU A 532 41.05 -43.13 46.79
CA GLU A 532 41.60 -44.43 46.38
C GLU A 532 42.77 -44.22 45.41
N SER A 533 43.96 -44.61 45.85
CA SER A 533 45.18 -44.59 45.04
C SER A 533 45.02 -45.54 43.85
N GLU A 534 45.14 -45.00 42.65
CA GLU A 534 45.22 -45.75 41.41
C GLU A 534 46.44 -46.69 41.45
N ILE A 535 46.23 -48.00 41.67
CA ILE A 535 47.31 -49.00 41.59
C ILE A 535 47.66 -49.17 40.11
N LYS A 536 48.75 -48.53 39.66
CA LYS A 536 49.30 -48.70 38.31
C LYS A 536 50.06 -50.02 38.20
N CYS A 537 49.69 -50.86 37.22
CA CYS A 537 50.49 -52.02 36.85
C CYS A 537 51.88 -51.56 36.34
N PRO A 538 52.97 -52.32 36.56
CA PRO A 538 54.29 -52.03 35.97
C PRO A 538 54.24 -51.99 34.44
N ASP A 539 55.01 -51.07 33.84
CA ASP A 539 55.08 -50.90 32.39
C ASP A 539 55.44 -52.20 31.67
N GLY A 540 54.64 -52.56 30.67
CA GLY A 540 54.75 -53.83 29.93
C GLY A 540 53.82 -54.94 30.42
N CYS A 541 53.05 -54.72 31.50
CA CYS A 541 52.09 -55.68 32.02
C CYS A 541 50.65 -55.41 31.55
N LYS A 542 50.03 -56.30 30.77
CA LYS A 542 48.64 -56.13 30.30
C LYS A 542 47.56 -56.42 31.35
N LYS A 543 47.86 -57.24 32.37
CA LYS A 543 46.98 -57.55 33.51
C LYS A 543 47.82 -57.83 34.76
N CYS A 544 47.54 -57.11 35.85
CA CYS A 544 48.13 -57.35 37.16
C CYS A 544 47.06 -57.64 38.23
N SER A 545 47.45 -58.25 39.34
CA SER A 545 46.56 -58.50 40.50
C SER A 545 46.21 -57.21 41.25
N GLN A 546 45.24 -57.26 42.18
CA GLN A 546 44.91 -56.15 43.07
C GLN A 546 46.07 -55.73 44.02
N SER A 547 47.17 -56.49 44.05
CA SER A 547 48.41 -56.16 44.76
C SER A 547 49.56 -55.70 43.84
N GLY A 548 49.33 -55.57 42.53
CA GLY A 548 50.30 -55.03 41.57
C GLY A 548 51.24 -56.04 40.88
N GLU A 549 51.02 -57.35 41.01
CA GLU A 549 51.89 -58.38 40.41
C GLU A 549 51.44 -58.79 39.00
N CYS A 550 52.39 -58.96 38.06
CA CYS A 550 52.09 -59.17 36.65
C CYS A 550 51.75 -60.64 36.29
N LEU A 551 50.56 -60.87 35.73
CA LEU A 551 50.05 -62.21 35.38
C LEU A 551 50.32 -62.51 33.89
N SER A 552 51.48 -63.09 33.57
CA SER A 552 51.78 -63.51 32.18
C SER A 552 51.49 -65.00 31.96
N SER A 553 50.98 -65.36 30.77
CA SER A 553 51.26 -66.66 30.17
C SER A 553 51.54 -66.52 28.66
N ARG A 554 52.57 -67.26 28.23
CA ARG A 554 53.26 -67.27 26.91
C ARG A 554 52.39 -67.83 25.79
N PHE A 555 52.54 -67.33 24.55
CA PHE A 555 53.07 -68.08 23.39
C PHE A 555 53.31 -67.14 22.18
N LEU A 556 54.47 -67.32 21.55
CA LEU A 556 55.05 -66.60 20.40
C LEU A 556 54.52 -67.13 19.05
N LEU A 557 54.35 -66.26 18.03
CA LEU A 557 55.19 -66.23 16.81
C LEU A 557 54.71 -65.19 15.77
N GLN A 558 55.69 -64.68 15.01
CA GLN A 558 55.67 -63.58 14.04
C GLN A 558 54.99 -63.90 12.70
N ALA A 559 54.58 -62.86 11.95
CA ALA A 559 55.10 -62.60 10.59
C ALA A 559 54.66 -61.21 10.07
N GLN A 560 55.60 -60.52 9.42
CA GLN A 560 55.50 -59.22 8.75
C GLN A 560 55.20 -59.38 7.24
N ALA A 561 54.83 -58.24 6.63
CA ALA A 561 55.26 -57.74 5.31
C ALA A 561 54.30 -57.81 4.10
N ASP A 562 54.04 -56.60 3.59
CA ASP A 562 54.13 -56.10 2.20
C ASP A 562 53.10 -56.46 1.11
N ASN A 563 52.18 -55.50 0.92
CA ASN A 563 51.95 -54.63 -0.25
C ASN A 563 52.36 -55.05 -1.70
N GLN A 564 51.44 -54.72 -2.61
CA GLN A 564 51.51 -54.54 -4.08
C GLN A 564 51.47 -55.75 -5.02
N GLN A 565 50.38 -55.86 -5.82
CA GLN A 565 50.45 -55.56 -7.26
C GLN A 565 49.08 -55.49 -7.96
N THR A 566 49.02 -54.55 -8.91
CA THR A 566 47.96 -54.17 -9.85
C THR A 566 47.93 -55.03 -11.12
N ASN A 567 46.75 -55.18 -11.76
CA ASN A 567 46.48 -55.04 -13.21
C ASN A 567 45.03 -55.50 -13.52
N SER A 568 44.12 -54.61 -13.94
CA SER A 568 43.75 -54.27 -15.33
C SER A 568 43.03 -55.38 -16.11
N TYR A 569 41.75 -55.20 -16.45
CA TYR A 569 41.25 -55.00 -17.83
C TYR A 569 39.70 -54.88 -17.89
N GLN A 570 39.25 -54.30 -19.00
CA GLN A 570 37.94 -53.73 -19.35
C GLN A 570 36.82 -54.74 -19.62
N GLY A 571 35.56 -54.25 -19.68
CA GLY A 571 34.50 -54.89 -20.47
C GLY A 571 33.06 -54.53 -20.04
N LEU A 572 32.29 -53.92 -20.94
CA LEU A 572 31.00 -53.26 -20.74
C LEU A 572 29.92 -53.94 -21.62
N VAL A 573 28.82 -54.47 -21.08
CA VAL A 573 27.52 -54.79 -21.76
C VAL A 573 26.42 -54.93 -20.67
N ILE A 574 25.50 -53.98 -20.39
CA ILE A 574 24.16 -53.61 -20.92
C ILE A 574 23.03 -54.70 -21.01
N PHE A 575 21.83 -54.28 -20.55
CA PHE A 575 20.42 -54.72 -20.76
C PHE A 575 19.81 -55.69 -19.72
N ILE A 576 18.85 -55.28 -18.84
CA ILE A 576 17.40 -54.89 -19.02
C ILE A 576 16.50 -56.14 -19.14
N VAL A 577 15.31 -56.35 -18.53
CA VAL A 577 14.40 -55.68 -17.56
C VAL A 577 13.11 -56.58 -17.46
N ASN A 578 12.33 -56.43 -16.37
CA ASN A 578 10.86 -56.71 -16.18
C ASN A 578 10.36 -58.17 -16.14
N TYR A 579 9.27 -58.54 -15.42
CA TYR A 579 7.95 -57.87 -15.20
C TYR A 579 7.38 -58.10 -13.77
N VAL A 580 6.72 -57.15 -13.05
CA VAL A 580 5.33 -56.55 -13.09
C VAL A 580 4.21 -57.61 -12.81
N PHE A 581 3.21 -57.47 -11.90
CA PHE A 581 2.06 -56.54 -11.89
C PHE A 581 1.17 -56.55 -10.61
N PHE A 582 0.40 -55.45 -10.48
CA PHE A 582 -0.59 -54.95 -9.51
C PHE A 582 -1.73 -55.88 -9.04
N GLY A 583 -2.38 -55.47 -7.92
CA GLY A 583 -3.79 -55.75 -7.62
C GLY A 583 -4.34 -54.94 -6.43
N LEU A 584 -5.50 -54.30 -6.61
CA LEU A 584 -6.23 -53.36 -5.74
C LEU A 584 -7.42 -54.02 -4.99
N LEU A 585 -7.83 -53.37 -3.90
CA LEU A 585 -9.19 -53.22 -3.32
C LEU A 585 -10.00 -54.44 -2.82
N LEU A 586 -10.44 -54.34 -1.56
CA LEU A 586 -11.85 -54.16 -1.18
C LEU A 586 -11.96 -53.30 0.08
#